data_AF-A0A1E7ILK2-F1
#
_entry.id   AF-A0A1E7ILK2-F1
#
_cell.length_a   1.000
_cell.length_b   1.000
_cell.length_c   1.000
_cell.angle_alpha   90.00
_cell.angle_beta   90.00
_cell.angle_gamma   90.00
#
_symmetry.space_group_name_H-M   'P 1'
#
loop_
_entity.id
_entity.type
_entity.pdbx_description
1 polymer ?
#
loop_
_entity_poly.entity_id
_entity_poly.type
_entity_poly.pdbx_seq_one_letter_code
_entity_poly.pdbx_strand_id
1 'polypeptide(L)'
;MLPLMTLVHKKKERLTMIEQALQDQAPKTYRQLKAANKLPTFLTEHEALMMESFDQVMDAVLTAMQQVQRTDSLARMQTLTEKLSRGWQETLATYLEFSDETIA
;
A
#
# COMPACT_ATOMS: atom_id res chain seq x y z
N MET A 1 4.86 4.26 -16.37
CA MET A 1 4.66 3.64 -15.04
C MET A 1 5.72 4.17 -14.11
N LEU A 2 5.34 4.77 -12.98
CA LEU A 2 6.29 5.00 -11.89
C LEU A 2 6.76 3.63 -11.38
N PRO A 3 8.05 3.42 -11.08
CA PRO A 3 8.46 2.17 -10.45
C PRO A 3 7.68 2.01 -9.16
N LEU A 4 6.99 0.88 -8.98
CA LEU A 4 6.03 0.64 -7.90
C LEU A 4 6.55 1.05 -6.51
N MET A 5 7.82 0.76 -6.22
CA MET A 5 8.49 1.13 -4.96
C MET A 5 8.66 2.65 -4.75
N THR A 6 8.63 3.47 -5.80
CA THR A 6 8.73 4.95 -5.64
C THR A 6 7.54 5.54 -4.90
N LEU A 7 6.38 4.86 -4.90
CA LEU A 7 5.19 5.32 -4.17
C LEU A 7 5.33 5.16 -2.66
N VAL A 8 6.19 4.24 -2.17
CA VAL A 8 6.43 3.98 -0.75
C VAL A 8 6.87 5.23 0.00
N HIS A 9 7.55 6.17 -0.66
CA HIS A 9 8.02 7.42 -0.04
C HIS A 9 7.20 8.66 -0.42
N LYS A 10 6.10 8.48 -1.17
CA LYS A 10 5.30 9.55 -1.77
C LYS A 10 3.90 9.60 -1.17
N LYS A 11 3.79 10.09 0.07
CA LYS A 11 2.52 10.11 0.81
C LYS A 11 1.40 10.82 0.06
N LYS A 12 1.68 11.97 -0.57
CA LYS A 12 0.65 12.72 -1.31
C LYS A 12 0.09 11.88 -2.46
N GLU A 13 0.97 11.26 -3.24
CA GLU A 13 0.57 10.42 -4.36
C GLU A 13 -0.18 9.15 -3.91
N ARG A 14 0.18 8.57 -2.76
CA ARG A 14 -0.59 7.46 -2.16
C ARG A 14 -2.01 7.90 -1.78
N LEU A 15 -2.14 9.05 -1.11
CA LEU A 15 -3.46 9.60 -0.75
C LEU A 15 -4.32 9.87 -1.99
N THR A 16 -3.75 10.43 -3.06
CA THR A 16 -4.45 10.63 -4.33
C THR A 16 -4.89 9.31 -4.95
N MET A 17 -4.06 8.27 -4.90
CA MET A 17 -4.40 6.96 -5.41
C MET A 17 -5.53 6.29 -4.62
N ILE A 18 -5.52 6.40 -3.29
CA ILE A 18 -6.59 5.93 -2.41
C ILE A 18 -7.88 6.69 -2.69
N GLU A 19 -7.83 8.02 -2.82
CA GLU A 19 -9.00 8.83 -3.13
C GLU A 19 -9.62 8.44 -4.48
N GLN A 20 -8.80 8.26 -5.51
CA GLN A 20 -9.25 7.85 -6.83
C GLN A 20 -9.91 6.47 -6.80
N ALA A 21 -9.27 5.49 -6.15
CA ALA A 21 -9.83 4.14 -6.01
C ALA A 21 -11.17 4.15 -5.26
N LEU A 22 -11.27 4.94 -4.18
CA LEU A 22 -12.50 5.10 -3.41
C LEU A 22 -13.60 5.74 -4.27
N GLN A 23 -13.29 6.78 -5.04
CA GLN A 23 -14.24 7.45 -5.91
C GLN A 23 -14.74 6.54 -7.04
N ASP A 24 -13.85 5.74 -7.63
CA ASP A 24 -14.16 4.88 -8.77
C ASP A 24 -14.95 3.63 -8.37
N GLN A 25 -14.63 3.02 -7.23
CA GLN A 25 -15.18 1.72 -6.82
C GLN A 25 -16.29 1.83 -5.75
N ALA A 26 -16.26 2.87 -4.92
CA ALA A 26 -17.27 3.12 -3.87
C ALA A 26 -17.78 4.59 -3.91
N PRO A 27 -18.42 5.01 -5.02
CA PRO A 27 -18.81 6.40 -5.23
C PRO A 27 -19.87 6.90 -4.24
N LYS A 28 -20.69 6.03 -3.64
CA LYS A 28 -21.66 6.46 -2.61
C LYS A 28 -20.92 6.77 -1.31
N THR A 29 -20.03 5.88 -0.87
CA THR A 29 -19.19 6.10 0.32
C THR A 29 -18.34 7.37 0.17
N TYR A 30 -17.72 7.58 -1.00
CA TYR A 30 -16.97 8.81 -1.28
C TYR A 30 -17.81 10.08 -1.07
N ARG A 31 -19.03 10.12 -1.62
CA ARG A 31 -19.95 11.26 -1.49
C ARG A 31 -20.38 11.48 -0.04
N GLN A 32 -20.64 10.41 0.71
CA GLN A 32 -21.01 10.49 2.12
C GLN A 32 -19.86 11.04 2.98
N LEU A 33 -18.64 10.56 2.78
CA LEU A 33 -17.45 11.06 3.47
C LEU A 33 -17.18 12.54 3.16
N LYS A 34 -17.40 12.97 1.91
CA LYS A 34 -17.34 14.39 1.54
C LYS A 34 -18.42 15.21 2.24
N ALA A 35 -19.68 14.78 2.19
CA ALA A 35 -20.79 15.50 2.82
C ALA A 35 -20.62 15.62 4.34
N ALA A 36 -20.00 14.62 4.97
CA ALA A 36 -19.71 14.60 6.40
C ALA A 36 -18.40 15.32 6.78
N ASN A 37 -17.65 15.89 5.82
CA ASN A 37 -16.29 16.43 6.03
C ASN A 37 -15.29 15.44 6.65
N LYS A 38 -15.51 14.12 6.46
CA LYS A 38 -14.67 13.03 6.99
C LYS A 38 -13.64 12.50 5.99
N LEU A 39 -13.74 12.89 4.72
CA LEU A 39 -12.86 12.38 3.66
C LEU A 39 -11.36 12.52 3.99
N PRO A 40 -10.83 13.68 4.45
CA PRO A 40 -9.39 13.79 4.73
C PRO A 40 -8.91 12.84 5.84
N THR A 41 -9.71 12.68 6.89
CA THR A 41 -9.41 11.76 8.01
C THR A 41 -9.41 10.32 7.53
N PHE A 42 -10.46 9.90 6.81
CA PHE A 42 -10.55 8.57 6.24
C PHE A 42 -9.33 8.23 5.36
N LEU A 43 -8.97 9.12 4.43
CA LEU A 43 -7.83 8.90 3.55
C LEU A 43 -6.51 8.76 4.32
N THR A 44 -6.33 9.56 5.38
CA THR A 44 -5.11 9.53 6.19
C THR A 44 -5.01 8.27 7.03
N GLU A 45 -6.11 7.84 7.65
CA GLU A 45 -6.16 6.61 8.45
C GLU A 45 -5.98 5.38 7.58
N HIS A 46 -6.67 5.32 6.43
CA HIS A 46 -6.56 4.21 5.49
C HIS A 46 -5.15 4.10 4.89
N GLU A 47 -4.52 5.24 4.57
CA GLU A 47 -3.12 5.28 4.13
C GLU A 47 -2.15 4.79 5.21
N ALA A 48 -2.39 5.15 6.47
CA ALA A 48 -1.57 4.69 7.58
C ALA A 48 -1.67 3.16 7.76
N LEU A 49 -2.88 2.60 7.69
CA LEU A 49 -3.09 1.15 7.77
C LEU A 49 -2.42 0.41 6.60
N MET A 50 -2.53 0.96 5.39
CA MET A 50 -1.86 0.41 4.21
C MET A 50 -0.34 0.40 4.39
N MET A 51 0.24 1.48 4.91
CA MET A 51 1.68 1.55 5.15
C MET A 51 2.14 0.64 6.30
N GLU A 52 1.36 0.52 7.37
CA GLU A 52 1.64 -0.41 8.47
C GLU A 52 1.67 -1.87 7.98
N SER A 53 0.73 -2.25 7.10
CA SER A 53 0.75 -3.56 6.46
C SER A 53 2.00 -3.79 5.62
N PHE A 54 2.46 -2.77 4.88
CA PHE A 54 3.69 -2.89 4.10
C PHE A 54 4.95 -2.93 4.99
N ASP A 55 4.98 -2.21 6.10
CA ASP A 55 6.09 -2.25 7.06
C ASP A 55 6.25 -3.67 7.65
N GLN A 56 5.14 -4.36 7.94
CA GLN A 56 5.18 -5.77 8.36
C GLN A 56 5.76 -6.69 7.27
N VAL A 57 5.46 -6.42 6.00
CA VAL A 57 6.07 -7.16 4.88
C VAL A 57 7.56 -6.87 4.79
N MET A 58 7.97 -5.61 4.93
CA MET A 58 9.38 -5.22 4.95
C MET A 58 10.14 -5.96 6.05
N ASP A 59 9.62 -5.97 7.28
CA ASP A 59 10.23 -6.66 8.41
C ASP A 59 10.36 -8.16 8.14
N ALA A 60 9.29 -8.82 7.68
CA ALA A 60 9.30 -10.24 7.36
C ALA A 60 10.34 -10.58 6.28
N VAL A 61 10.43 -9.76 5.22
CA VAL A 61 11.42 -9.94 4.17
C VAL A 61 12.83 -9.75 4.72
N LEU A 62 13.10 -8.69 5.49
CA LEU A 62 14.42 -8.44 6.06
C LEU A 62 14.86 -9.57 7.01
N THR A 63 13.97 -10.09 7.84
CA THR A 63 14.22 -11.27 8.69
C THR A 63 14.54 -12.50 7.85
N ALA A 64 13.77 -12.79 6.80
CA ALA A 64 14.04 -13.91 5.91
C ALA A 64 15.41 -13.78 5.20
N MET A 65 15.80 -12.56 4.83
CA MET A 65 17.09 -12.30 4.18
C MET A 65 18.29 -12.48 5.11
N GLN A 66 18.12 -12.48 6.43
CA GLN A 66 19.20 -12.82 7.38
C GLN A 66 19.55 -14.31 7.35
N GLN A 67 18.62 -15.17 6.94
CA GLN A 67 18.78 -16.63 6.92
C GLN A 67 19.43 -17.16 5.62
N VAL A 68 19.53 -16.32 4.58
CA VAL A 68 20.16 -16.67 3.30
C VAL A 68 21.69 -16.65 3.44
N GLN A 69 22.36 -17.80 3.25
CA GLN A 69 23.81 -17.95 3.42
C GLN A 69 24.63 -17.05 2.46
N ARG A 70 25.72 -16.51 3.00
CA ARG A 70 26.59 -15.46 2.46
C ARG A 70 27.45 -15.96 1.29
N THR A 71 27.01 -15.86 0.03
CA THR A 71 27.98 -15.94 -1.09
C THR A 71 27.62 -15.12 -2.33
N ASP A 72 26.35 -14.78 -2.58
CA ASP A 72 25.98 -13.95 -3.74
C ASP A 72 25.16 -12.71 -3.33
N SER A 73 25.88 -11.59 -3.17
CA SER A 73 25.29 -10.28 -2.84
C SER A 73 24.34 -9.76 -3.92
N LEU A 74 24.55 -10.11 -5.20
CA LEU A 74 23.69 -9.67 -6.30
C LEU A 74 22.37 -10.43 -6.28
N ALA A 75 22.43 -11.76 -6.18
CA ALA A 75 21.23 -12.60 -6.07
C ALA A 75 20.39 -12.24 -4.83
N ARG A 76 21.07 -11.88 -3.72
CA ARG A 76 20.44 -11.38 -2.49
C ARG A 76 19.65 -10.09 -2.74
N MET A 77 20.26 -9.11 -3.42
CA MET A 77 19.59 -7.84 -3.72
C MET A 77 18.42 -8.02 -4.69
N GLN A 78 18.55 -8.90 -5.69
CA GLN A 78 17.45 -9.23 -6.61
C GLN A 78 16.28 -9.85 -5.85
N THR A 79 16.54 -10.86 -5.03
CA THR A 79 15.53 -11.52 -4.20
C THR A 79 14.81 -10.53 -3.26
N LEU A 80 15.58 -9.64 -2.61
CA LEU A 80 15.02 -8.59 -1.76
C LEU A 80 14.08 -7.67 -2.57
N THR A 81 14.56 -7.20 -3.72
CA THR A 81 13.81 -6.27 -4.58
C THR A 81 12.51 -6.89 -5.08
N GLU A 82 12.56 -8.16 -5.52
CA GLU A 82 11.39 -8.91 -5.98
C GLU A 82 10.37 -9.11 -4.88
N LYS A 83 10.81 -9.55 -3.69
CA LYS A 83 9.92 -9.79 -2.54
C LYS A 83 9.25 -8.51 -2.08
N LEU A 84 10.01 -7.41 -1.97
CA LEU A 84 9.44 -6.11 -1.58
C LEU A 84 8.48 -5.57 -2.65
N SER A 85 8.83 -5.67 -3.93
CA SER A 85 7.98 -5.21 -5.02
C SER A 85 6.66 -5.98 -5.05
N ARG A 86 6.72 -7.31 -4.88
CA ARG A 86 5.53 -8.16 -4.80
C ARG A 86 4.69 -7.83 -3.57
N GLY A 87 5.33 -7.72 -2.41
CA GLY A 87 4.67 -7.34 -1.16
C GLY A 87 3.92 -6.02 -1.29
N TRP A 88 4.56 -5.02 -1.89
CA TRP A 88 3.93 -3.74 -2.15
C TRP A 88 2.72 -3.84 -3.10
N GLN A 89 2.83 -4.62 -4.18
CA GLN A 89 1.71 -4.86 -5.09
C GLN A 89 0.52 -5.53 -4.38
N GLU A 90 0.78 -6.52 -3.53
CA GLU A 90 -0.25 -7.22 -2.75
C GLU A 90 -0.90 -6.30 -1.71
N THR A 91 -0.10 -5.46 -1.03
CA THR A 91 -0.63 -4.41 -0.15
C THR A 91 -1.52 -3.43 -0.91
N LEU A 92 -1.07 -2.92 -2.07
CA LEU A 92 -1.89 -2.02 -2.89
C LEU A 92 -3.18 -2.69 -3.36
N ALA A 93 -3.12 -3.93 -3.82
CA ALA A 93 -4.31 -4.66 -4.26
C ALA A 93 -5.34 -4.79 -3.13
N THR A 94 -4.89 -5.09 -1.92
CA THR A 94 -5.76 -5.24 -0.75
C THR A 94 -6.38 -3.91 -0.31
N TYR A 95 -5.58 -2.83 -0.26
CA TYR A 95 -6.02 -1.56 0.32
C TYR A 95 -6.61 -0.58 -0.71
N LEU A 96 -6.52 -0.84 -2.01
CA LEU A 96 -7.19 -0.06 -3.05
C LEU A 96 -8.47 -0.74 -3.56
N GLU A 97 -8.84 -1.88 -2.99
CA GLU A 97 -10.13 -2.51 -3.25
C GLU A 97 -11.18 -1.89 -2.33
N PHE A 98 -12.18 -1.26 -2.93
CA PHE A 98 -13.28 -0.62 -2.21
C PHE A 98 -14.63 -1.13 -2.74
N SER A 99 -15.62 -1.15 -1.87
CA SER A 99 -17.02 -1.42 -2.25
C SER A 99 -17.95 -0.68 -1.30
N ASP A 100 -19.03 -0.12 -1.86
CA ASP A 100 -20.08 0.57 -1.10
C ASP A 100 -20.75 -0.31 -0.03
N GLU A 101 -20.65 -1.64 -0.13
CA GLU A 101 -21.27 -2.59 0.82
C GLU A 101 -20.41 -2.89 2.05
N THR A 102 -19.10 -2.64 1.95
CA THR A 102 -18.10 -3.06 2.95
C THR A 102 -17.58 -1.92 3.82
N ILE A 103 -17.83 -0.67 3.41
CA ILE A 103 -17.37 0.53 4.11
C ILE A 103 -18.58 1.20 4.76
N ALA A 104 -19.03 0.66 5.90
CA ALA A 104 -20.13 1.18 6.71
C ALA A 104 -19.66 1.48 8.14
#